data_AF-A0A4P0XM71-F1
#
_entry.id   AF-A0A4P0XM71-F1
#
_cell.length_a   1.000
_cell.length_b   1.000
_cell.length_c   1.000
_cell.angle_alpha   90.00
_cell.angle_beta   90.00
_cell.angle_gamma   90.00
#
_symmetry.space_group_name_H-M   'P 1'
#
loop_
_entity.id
_entity.type
_entity.pdbx_description
1 polymer ?
#
loop_
_entity_poly.entity_id
_entity_poly.type
_entity_poly.pdbx_seq_one_letter_code
_entity_poly.pdbx_strand_id
1 'polypeptide(L)'
;MGEIFHFVPKTGWDAEANVNEFIRRCRDDLTVFGKNINWDSWNWKGVVNYTKVGAPSRGISSEHLLDDKIQDFAKAYIRYQQGHNPTKNIQEIKAIRCIEPALLKVKGITDITQIDVLVLDEAAVVAREQYGSSGYHAGAHLERLAKFISDKGMVVSPINWKNPIQRYMDRNLTGEKGQALREKKLPKDHQLDYMAEMFANDFLDPRDRFTTSMFALSMCAPGRVSEFQDLSIDCIHEENDRKGVPRLGLRFYAGKGYGADIKWVSTPFVSIAKEAIRRLKDLSIEGLKIAKWLETNPDEFYRHPQCPNVGEDDPLTAVQICQAMDGWSRKVGPLCL
;
A
#
# COMPACT_ATOMS: atom_id res chain seq x y z
N MET A 1 -24.24 7.57 -4.78
CA MET A 1 -23.54 8.05 -3.56
C MET A 1 -24.49 7.73 -2.42
N GLY A 2 -24.19 6.75 -1.57
CA GLY A 2 -25.08 6.42 -0.45
C GLY A 2 -25.12 7.58 0.55
N GLU A 3 -26.26 7.83 1.17
CA GLU A 3 -26.36 8.83 2.24
C GLU A 3 -25.47 8.40 3.41
N ILE A 4 -24.36 9.13 3.60
CA ILE A 4 -23.49 8.95 4.76
C ILE A 4 -24.20 9.60 5.94
N PHE A 5 -24.45 8.84 6.99
CA PHE A 5 -25.07 9.35 8.22
C PHE A 5 -24.04 9.51 9.33
N HIS A 6 -24.27 10.48 10.22
CA HIS A 6 -23.58 10.56 11.50
C HIS A 6 -24.36 9.79 12.57
N PHE A 7 -23.75 8.79 13.19
CA PHE A 7 -24.41 8.05 14.27
C PHE A 7 -24.58 8.94 15.50
N VAL A 8 -25.79 8.98 16.06
CA VAL A 8 -26.11 9.72 17.29
C VAL A 8 -26.66 8.70 18.31
N PRO A 9 -26.04 8.57 19.50
CA PRO A 9 -26.56 7.70 20.54
C PRO A 9 -27.95 8.14 20.97
N LYS A 10 -28.84 7.19 21.26
CA LYS A 10 -30.20 7.50 21.71
C LYS A 10 -30.21 7.70 23.22
N THR A 11 -30.82 8.80 23.67
CA THR A 11 -30.96 9.10 25.10
C THR A 11 -31.81 8.02 25.78
N GLY A 12 -31.32 7.48 26.90
CA GLY A 12 -32.01 6.42 27.66
C GLY A 12 -31.76 5.00 27.17
N TRP A 13 -30.97 4.82 26.09
CA TRP A 13 -30.49 3.51 25.67
C TRP A 13 -29.22 3.12 26.43
N ASP A 14 -29.07 1.83 26.71
CA ASP A 14 -27.82 1.28 27.22
C ASP A 14 -26.78 1.12 26.09
N ALA A 15 -25.56 0.74 26.50
CA ALA A 15 -24.43 0.57 25.61
C ALA A 15 -24.70 -0.48 24.52
N GLU A 16 -25.33 -1.60 24.90
CA GLU A 16 -25.64 -2.72 24.00
C GLU A 16 -26.64 -2.30 22.92
N ALA A 17 -27.71 -1.60 23.31
CA ALA A 17 -28.69 -1.07 22.37
C ALA A 17 -28.07 -0.09 21.37
N ASN A 18 -27.15 0.78 21.80
CA ASN A 18 -26.43 1.69 20.92
C ASN A 18 -25.50 0.93 19.95
N VAL A 19 -24.80 -0.11 20.41
CA VAL A 19 -23.97 -0.97 19.55
C VAL A 19 -24.82 -1.69 18.50
N ASN A 20 -25.94 -2.29 18.91
CA ASN A 20 -26.83 -3.04 18.01
C ASN A 20 -27.45 -2.15 16.94
N GLU A 21 -27.92 -0.95 17.29
CA GLU A 21 -28.45 -0.02 16.30
C GLU A 21 -27.36 0.55 15.39
N PHE A 22 -26.16 0.79 15.90
CA PHE A 22 -25.04 1.18 15.07
C PHE A 22 -24.70 0.11 14.02
N ILE A 23 -24.64 -1.16 14.43
CA ILE A 23 -24.41 -2.29 13.52
C ILE A 23 -25.51 -2.35 12.46
N ARG A 24 -26.79 -2.32 12.89
CA ARG A 24 -27.94 -2.35 12.00
C ARG A 24 -27.88 -1.26 10.94
N ARG A 25 -27.69 -0.01 11.36
CA ARG A 25 -27.60 1.14 10.43
C ARG A 25 -26.41 1.04 9.49
N CYS A 26 -25.25 0.57 9.95
CA CYS A 26 -24.10 0.38 9.06
C CYS A 26 -24.30 -0.77 8.07
N ARG A 27 -25.03 -1.82 8.44
CA ARG A 27 -25.37 -2.93 7.57
C ARG A 27 -26.38 -2.52 6.49
N ASP A 28 -27.47 -1.87 6.93
CA ASP A 28 -28.67 -1.67 6.12
C ASP A 28 -28.68 -0.33 5.38
N ASP A 29 -28.19 0.75 6.01
CA ASP A 29 -28.31 2.12 5.47
C ASP A 29 -27.07 2.52 4.63
N LEU A 30 -25.87 2.06 5.01
CA LEU A 30 -24.65 2.38 4.27
C LEU A 30 -24.45 1.49 3.04
N THR A 31 -23.92 2.06 1.96
CA THR A 31 -23.53 1.32 0.75
C THR A 31 -22.03 1.39 0.46
N VAL A 32 -21.23 1.83 1.45
CA VAL A 32 -19.76 1.85 1.36
C VAL A 32 -19.26 0.42 1.11
N PHE A 33 -18.33 0.24 0.17
CA PHE A 33 -17.89 -1.06 -0.36
C PHE A 33 -18.91 -1.85 -1.18
N GLY A 34 -20.01 -1.21 -1.60
CA GLY A 34 -21.04 -1.80 -2.43
C GLY A 34 -22.31 -2.13 -1.66
N LYS A 35 -23.45 -2.04 -2.36
CA LYS A 35 -24.79 -2.31 -1.79
C LYS A 35 -24.98 -3.80 -1.46
N ASN A 36 -24.44 -4.69 -2.28
CA ASN A 36 -24.63 -6.14 -2.19
C ASN A 36 -23.43 -6.85 -1.53
N ILE A 37 -22.74 -6.17 -0.62
CA ILE A 37 -21.61 -6.79 0.08
C ILE A 37 -22.13 -7.96 0.94
N ASN A 38 -21.46 -9.11 0.86
CA ASN A 38 -21.80 -10.25 1.70
C ASN A 38 -21.37 -9.93 3.15
N TRP A 39 -22.33 -9.45 3.95
CA TRP A 39 -22.08 -9.02 5.32
C TRP A 39 -21.48 -10.14 6.17
N ASP A 40 -21.95 -11.37 6.00
CA ASP A 40 -21.55 -12.51 6.85
C ASP A 40 -20.18 -13.07 6.46
N SER A 41 -19.61 -12.63 5.32
CA SER A 41 -18.26 -13.03 4.91
C SER A 41 -17.19 -12.52 5.88
N TRP A 42 -16.26 -13.40 6.25
CA TRP A 42 -15.04 -13.01 6.97
C TRP A 42 -14.04 -12.22 6.10
N ASN A 43 -14.19 -12.26 4.78
CA ASN A 43 -13.35 -11.57 3.82
C ASN A 43 -14.20 -10.66 2.93
N TRP A 44 -13.93 -9.36 3.00
CA TRP A 44 -14.44 -8.39 2.03
C TRP A 44 -13.31 -8.11 1.03
N LYS A 45 -13.40 -8.73 -0.15
CA LYS A 45 -12.33 -8.71 -1.17
C LYS A 45 -11.95 -7.27 -1.54
N GLY A 46 -10.66 -6.96 -1.45
CA GLY A 46 -10.13 -5.62 -1.74
C GLY A 46 -10.35 -4.60 -0.61
N VAL A 47 -10.97 -5.02 0.51
CA VAL A 47 -11.25 -4.17 1.67
C VAL A 47 -10.44 -4.66 2.86
N VAL A 48 -10.85 -5.75 3.49
CA VAL A 48 -10.22 -6.25 4.72
C VAL A 48 -10.59 -7.71 5.01
N ASN A 49 -9.69 -8.40 5.70
CA ASN A 49 -9.94 -9.72 6.29
C ASN A 49 -10.27 -9.56 7.78
N TYR A 50 -11.43 -10.03 8.21
CA TYR A 50 -11.89 -10.04 9.60
C TYR A 50 -11.35 -11.27 10.33
N THR A 51 -10.03 -11.28 10.52
CA THR A 51 -9.27 -12.34 11.19
C THR A 51 -8.60 -11.82 12.44
N LYS A 52 -8.29 -12.72 13.37
CA LYS A 52 -7.50 -12.46 14.59
C LYS A 52 -6.12 -11.89 14.25
N VAL A 53 -5.51 -11.26 15.23
CA VAL A 53 -4.10 -10.84 15.13
C VAL A 53 -3.20 -12.04 14.88
N GLY A 54 -2.20 -11.89 14.00
CA GLY A 54 -1.25 -12.96 13.68
C GLY A 54 -1.75 -14.03 12.70
N ALA A 55 -2.98 -13.93 12.19
CA ALA A 55 -3.50 -14.88 11.21
C ALA A 55 -2.63 -14.93 9.92
N PRO A 56 -2.42 -16.12 9.32
CA PRO A 56 -1.58 -16.28 8.15
C PRO A 56 -2.19 -15.64 6.89
N SER A 57 -1.38 -15.38 5.87
CA SER A 57 -1.88 -14.79 4.60
C SER A 57 -2.61 -15.78 3.71
N ARG A 58 -2.44 -17.09 3.93
CA ARG A 58 -3.05 -18.20 3.18
C ARG A 58 -3.43 -19.31 4.14
N GLY A 59 -4.39 -20.15 3.77
CA GLY A 59 -4.85 -21.25 4.62
C GLY A 59 -5.64 -20.79 5.84
N ILE A 60 -6.46 -19.75 5.68
CA ILE A 60 -7.36 -19.27 6.74
C ILE A 60 -8.41 -20.34 7.03
N SER A 61 -8.49 -20.70 8.31
CA SER A 61 -9.45 -21.63 8.91
C SER A 61 -10.24 -20.93 10.02
N SER A 62 -11.27 -21.59 10.55
CA SER A 62 -12.23 -21.05 11.52
C SER A 62 -11.58 -20.42 12.76
N GLU A 63 -10.51 -21.01 13.28
CA GLU A 63 -9.81 -20.56 14.47
C GLU A 63 -9.13 -19.19 14.30
N HIS A 64 -8.85 -18.81 13.06
CA HIS A 64 -8.24 -17.54 12.69
C HIS A 64 -9.25 -16.40 12.51
N LEU A 65 -10.54 -16.69 12.47
CA LEU A 65 -11.58 -15.69 12.28
C LEU A 65 -11.79 -14.89 13.57
N LEU A 66 -12.14 -13.61 13.45
CA LEU A 66 -12.58 -12.84 14.62
C LEU A 66 -13.80 -13.52 15.24
N ASP A 67 -13.89 -13.47 16.57
CA ASP A 67 -15.04 -13.96 17.32
C ASP A 67 -16.36 -13.30 16.86
N ASP A 68 -17.42 -14.10 16.75
CA ASP A 68 -18.71 -13.65 16.21
C ASP A 68 -19.28 -12.44 16.98
N LYS A 69 -19.03 -12.34 18.31
CA LYS A 69 -19.53 -11.23 19.12
C LYS A 69 -18.91 -9.88 18.78
N ILE A 70 -17.69 -9.87 18.21
CA ILE A 70 -16.98 -8.63 17.83
C ILE A 70 -17.05 -8.36 16.33
N GLN A 71 -17.32 -9.39 15.53
CA GLN A 71 -17.13 -9.34 14.08
C GLN A 71 -18.10 -8.35 13.41
N ASP A 72 -19.37 -8.34 13.82
CA ASP A 72 -20.37 -7.42 13.26
C ASP A 72 -20.07 -5.96 13.61
N PHE A 73 -19.62 -5.70 14.85
CA PHE A 73 -19.13 -4.38 15.22
C PHE A 73 -17.91 -3.98 14.39
N ALA A 74 -16.95 -4.88 14.18
CA ALA A 74 -15.77 -4.61 13.37
C ALA A 74 -16.13 -4.23 11.93
N LYS A 75 -17.08 -4.95 11.33
CA LYS A 75 -17.63 -4.66 9.99
C LYS A 75 -18.29 -3.29 9.94
N ALA A 76 -19.17 -3.01 10.90
CA ALA A 76 -19.86 -1.72 11.02
C ALA A 76 -18.87 -0.56 11.21
N TYR A 77 -17.92 -0.70 12.13
CA TYR A 77 -16.90 0.31 12.42
C TYR A 77 -16.06 0.64 11.18
N ILE A 78 -15.53 -0.37 10.47
CA ILE A 78 -14.72 -0.15 9.28
C ILE A 78 -15.55 0.51 8.17
N ARG A 79 -16.76 0.01 7.91
CA ARG A 79 -17.65 0.58 6.88
C ARG A 79 -18.01 2.03 7.18
N TYR A 80 -18.29 2.35 8.45
CA TYR A 80 -18.59 3.69 8.90
C TYR A 80 -17.40 4.64 8.75
N GLN A 81 -16.21 4.26 9.25
CA GLN A 81 -15.00 5.08 9.17
C GLN A 81 -14.63 5.38 7.71
N GLN A 82 -14.70 4.37 6.84
CA GLN A 82 -14.35 4.49 5.43
C GLN A 82 -15.39 5.21 4.59
N GLY A 83 -16.65 5.28 5.07
CA GLY A 83 -17.64 6.20 4.52
C GLY A 83 -17.31 7.66 4.78
N HIS A 84 -16.76 7.98 5.96
CA HIS A 84 -16.48 9.36 6.37
C HIS A 84 -15.09 9.85 5.94
N ASN A 85 -14.09 8.96 5.95
CA ASN A 85 -12.71 9.28 5.59
C ASN A 85 -12.10 8.10 4.82
N PRO A 86 -12.36 8.00 3.51
CA PRO A 86 -11.86 6.89 2.69
C PRO A 86 -10.34 6.86 2.67
N THR A 87 -9.74 5.69 2.91
CA THR A 87 -8.31 5.48 2.80
C THR A 87 -8.00 4.26 1.93
N LYS A 88 -6.84 4.30 1.25
CA LYS A 88 -6.38 3.15 0.45
C LYS A 88 -5.98 1.95 1.31
N ASN A 89 -5.56 2.20 2.55
CA ASN A 89 -5.06 1.19 3.46
C ASN A 89 -5.84 1.27 4.77
N ILE A 90 -6.72 0.29 4.99
CA ILE A 90 -7.64 0.24 6.13
C ILE A 90 -6.88 -0.28 7.35
N GLN A 91 -6.38 0.66 8.15
CA GLN A 91 -5.54 0.41 9.32
C GLN A 91 -6.36 0.29 10.62
N GLU A 92 -7.64 0.67 10.57
CA GLU A 92 -8.62 0.60 11.66
C GLU A 92 -8.77 -0.83 12.19
N ILE A 93 -8.66 -1.84 11.32
CA ILE A 93 -8.73 -3.25 11.69
C ILE A 93 -7.67 -3.65 12.73
N LYS A 94 -6.52 -2.95 12.80
CA LYS A 94 -5.49 -3.21 13.81
C LYS A 94 -6.01 -3.03 15.23
N ALA A 95 -6.86 -2.01 15.45
CA ALA A 95 -7.44 -1.77 16.77
C ALA A 95 -8.35 -2.94 17.19
N ILE A 96 -9.24 -3.39 16.30
CA ILE A 96 -10.12 -4.54 16.55
C ILE A 96 -9.31 -5.79 16.88
N ARG A 97 -8.27 -6.08 16.08
CA ARG A 97 -7.38 -7.22 16.26
C ARG A 97 -6.60 -7.20 17.58
N CYS A 98 -6.31 -6.02 18.11
CA CYS A 98 -5.69 -5.88 19.43
C CYS A 98 -6.71 -6.02 20.57
N ILE A 99 -7.94 -5.53 20.38
CA ILE A 99 -8.98 -5.53 21.42
C ILE A 99 -9.55 -6.92 21.65
N GLU A 100 -9.79 -7.73 20.62
CA GLU A 100 -10.35 -9.07 20.77
C GLU A 100 -9.60 -9.93 21.80
N PRO A 101 -8.28 -10.18 21.67
CA PRO A 101 -7.54 -10.96 22.67
C PRO A 101 -7.45 -10.26 24.03
N ALA A 102 -7.45 -8.92 24.06
CA ALA A 102 -7.44 -8.16 25.31
C ALA A 102 -8.76 -8.29 26.09
N LEU A 103 -9.89 -8.23 25.40
CA LEU A 103 -11.22 -8.45 25.95
C LEU A 103 -11.36 -9.88 26.48
N LEU A 104 -10.93 -10.88 25.72
CA LEU A 104 -10.90 -12.27 26.19
C LEU A 104 -10.06 -12.43 27.45
N LYS A 105 -8.88 -11.81 27.51
CA LYS A 105 -7.98 -11.92 28.67
C LYS A 105 -8.51 -11.21 29.91
N VAL A 106 -9.05 -10.00 29.76
CA VAL A 106 -9.45 -9.13 30.89
C VAL A 106 -10.88 -9.40 31.35
N LYS A 107 -11.79 -9.70 30.42
CA LYS A 107 -13.23 -9.84 30.67
C LYS A 107 -13.77 -11.25 30.45
N GLY A 108 -13.03 -12.13 29.78
CA GLY A 108 -13.48 -13.47 29.41
C GLY A 108 -14.49 -13.50 28.26
N ILE A 109 -14.76 -12.36 27.64
CA ILE A 109 -15.76 -12.18 26.58
C ILE A 109 -15.34 -11.07 25.62
N THR A 110 -15.60 -11.26 24.33
CA THR A 110 -15.32 -10.37 23.19
C THR A 110 -16.40 -9.29 22.97
N ASP A 111 -16.95 -8.76 24.05
CA ASP A 111 -18.02 -7.75 24.00
C ASP A 111 -17.44 -6.32 24.02
N ILE A 112 -17.73 -5.55 22.97
CA ILE A 112 -17.27 -4.16 22.80
C ILE A 112 -17.76 -3.24 23.92
N THR A 113 -18.94 -3.52 24.50
CA THR A 113 -19.50 -2.69 25.57
C THR A 113 -18.68 -2.74 26.87
N GLN A 114 -17.84 -3.78 27.01
CA GLN A 114 -16.98 -4.00 28.18
C GLN A 114 -15.57 -3.43 28.01
N ILE A 115 -15.29 -2.71 26.93
CA ILE A 115 -14.01 -2.02 26.78
C ILE A 115 -13.92 -0.94 27.86
N ASP A 116 -12.84 -1.00 28.63
CA ASP A 116 -12.42 0.01 29.60
C ASP A 116 -10.92 0.28 29.47
N VAL A 117 -10.37 1.09 30.38
CA VAL A 117 -8.94 1.43 30.40
C VAL A 117 -8.06 0.18 30.52
N LEU A 118 -8.46 -0.82 31.32
CA LEU A 118 -7.67 -2.04 31.51
C LEU A 118 -7.62 -2.88 30.24
N VAL A 119 -8.74 -2.99 29.52
CA VAL A 119 -8.79 -3.65 28.21
C VAL A 119 -7.89 -2.93 27.20
N LEU A 120 -7.88 -1.60 27.20
CA LEU A 120 -7.06 -0.82 26.27
C LEU A 120 -5.56 -0.90 26.59
N ASP A 121 -5.18 -0.94 27.86
CA ASP A 121 -3.79 -1.14 28.28
C ASP A 121 -3.28 -2.52 27.85
N GLU A 122 -4.10 -3.56 28.01
CA GLU A 122 -3.80 -4.90 27.52
C GLU A 122 -3.74 -4.93 25.98
N ALA A 123 -4.67 -4.26 25.28
CA ALA A 123 -4.64 -4.14 23.84
C ALA A 123 -3.36 -3.43 23.34
N ALA A 124 -2.82 -2.48 24.11
CA ALA A 124 -1.54 -1.84 23.80
C ALA A 124 -0.34 -2.76 24.03
N VAL A 125 -0.42 -3.76 24.93
CA VAL A 125 0.57 -4.84 25.02
C VAL A 125 0.52 -5.68 23.74
N VAL A 126 -0.66 -6.16 23.34
CA VAL A 126 -0.85 -6.92 22.10
C VAL A 126 -0.32 -6.15 20.89
N ALA A 127 -0.60 -4.84 20.82
CA ALA A 127 -0.11 -3.98 19.74
C ALA A 127 1.42 -3.91 19.65
N ARG A 128 2.12 -3.87 20.80
CA ARG A 128 3.59 -3.84 20.83
C ARG A 128 4.18 -5.16 20.36
N GLU A 129 3.64 -6.27 20.84
CA GLU A 129 4.14 -7.61 20.56
C GLU A 129 3.91 -8.00 19.08
N GLN A 130 2.73 -7.71 18.55
CA GLN A 130 2.32 -8.21 17.23
C GLN A 130 2.74 -7.31 16.07
N TYR A 131 2.90 -6.00 16.30
CA TYR A 131 3.19 -5.04 15.23
C TYR A 131 4.60 -4.42 15.28
N GLY A 132 5.39 -4.67 16.34
CA GLY A 132 6.75 -4.18 16.46
C GLY A 132 6.86 -2.66 16.21
N SER A 133 7.61 -2.27 15.17
CA SER A 133 7.78 -0.85 14.78
C SER A 133 6.48 -0.14 14.38
N SER A 134 5.44 -0.90 13.99
CA SER A 134 4.10 -0.39 13.68
C SER A 134 3.16 -0.38 14.89
N GLY A 135 3.63 -0.78 16.08
CA GLY A 135 2.82 -0.80 17.30
C GLY A 135 2.23 0.57 17.64
N TYR A 136 2.99 1.66 17.42
CA TYR A 136 2.47 3.03 17.59
C TYR A 136 1.22 3.29 16.78
N HIS A 137 1.19 2.87 15.51
CA HIS A 137 0.03 3.07 14.65
C HIS A 137 -1.18 2.27 15.12
N ALA A 138 -0.98 1.02 15.57
CA ALA A 138 -2.05 0.23 16.18
C ALA A 138 -2.59 0.94 17.44
N GLY A 139 -1.71 1.42 18.32
CA GLY A 139 -2.09 2.23 19.49
C GLY A 139 -2.85 3.51 19.15
N ALA A 140 -2.47 4.21 18.07
CA ALA A 140 -3.20 5.40 17.62
C ALA A 140 -4.61 5.05 17.11
N HIS A 141 -4.81 3.90 16.48
CA HIS A 141 -6.14 3.42 16.11
C HIS A 141 -6.96 2.94 17.32
N LEU A 142 -6.32 2.37 18.35
CA LEU A 142 -6.97 2.06 19.63
C LEU A 142 -7.51 3.33 20.29
N GLU A 143 -6.72 4.41 20.34
CA GLU A 143 -7.16 5.68 20.92
C GLU A 143 -8.36 6.27 20.17
N ARG A 144 -8.35 6.21 18.83
CA ARG A 144 -9.49 6.64 18.01
C ARG A 144 -10.74 5.79 18.26
N LEU A 145 -10.57 4.47 18.39
CA LEU A 145 -11.68 3.57 18.67
C LEU A 145 -12.26 3.84 20.07
N ALA A 146 -11.42 4.00 21.09
CA ALA A 146 -11.84 4.34 22.46
C ALA A 146 -12.64 5.65 22.50
N LYS A 147 -12.17 6.68 21.79
CA LYS A 147 -12.92 7.93 21.62
C LYS A 147 -14.25 7.70 20.91
N PHE A 148 -14.24 6.94 19.82
CA PHE A 148 -15.45 6.65 19.04
C PHE A 148 -16.53 5.97 19.89
N ILE A 149 -16.21 4.85 20.56
CA ILE A 149 -17.20 4.11 21.36
C ILE A 149 -17.71 4.94 22.55
N SER A 150 -16.86 5.80 23.13
CA SER A 150 -17.25 6.73 24.19
C SER A 150 -18.22 7.80 23.68
N ASP A 151 -17.86 8.48 22.59
CA ASP A 151 -18.69 9.55 21.99
C ASP A 151 -20.04 9.00 21.49
N LYS A 152 -20.10 7.71 21.14
CA LYS A 152 -21.30 7.04 20.64
C LYS A 152 -22.08 6.26 21.70
N GLY A 153 -21.76 6.42 22.97
CA GLY A 153 -22.50 5.78 24.07
C GLY A 153 -22.53 4.25 23.99
N MET A 154 -21.48 3.65 23.43
CA MET A 154 -21.33 2.19 23.23
C MET A 154 -20.59 1.51 24.38
N VAL A 155 -20.25 2.26 25.42
CA VAL A 155 -19.61 1.79 26.65
C VAL A 155 -20.31 2.42 27.83
N VAL A 156 -20.31 1.73 28.97
CA VAL A 156 -21.03 2.18 30.19
C VAL A 156 -20.51 3.52 30.70
N SER A 157 -19.20 3.72 30.63
CA SER A 157 -18.53 4.93 31.10
C SER A 157 -17.61 5.49 30.01
N PRO A 158 -17.60 6.82 29.78
CA PRO A 158 -16.67 7.44 28.85
C PRO A 158 -15.21 7.10 29.17
N ILE A 159 -14.45 6.76 28.15
CA ILE A 159 -13.06 6.34 28.28
C ILE A 159 -12.15 7.52 27.95
N ASN A 160 -11.34 7.93 28.93
CA ASN A 160 -10.23 8.86 28.71
C ASN A 160 -8.92 8.07 28.69
N TRP A 161 -8.54 7.59 27.51
CA TRP A 161 -7.33 6.80 27.31
C TRP A 161 -6.43 7.42 26.24
N LYS A 162 -5.12 7.33 26.45
CA LYS A 162 -4.09 7.83 25.53
C LYS A 162 -3.14 6.71 25.19
N ASN A 163 -2.72 6.65 23.93
CA ASN A 163 -1.79 5.62 23.47
C ASN A 163 -0.45 5.68 24.26
N PRO A 164 -0.10 4.65 25.05
CA PRO A 164 1.14 4.63 25.82
C PRO A 164 2.36 4.23 24.98
N ILE A 165 2.13 3.73 23.76
CA ILE A 165 3.20 3.32 22.86
C ILE A 165 3.86 4.58 22.31
N GLN A 166 5.14 4.76 22.61
CA GLN A 166 5.90 5.86 22.03
C GLN A 166 5.98 5.69 20.52
N ARG A 167 5.75 6.80 19.80
CA ARG A 167 6.04 6.82 18.37
C ARG A 167 7.50 6.47 18.20
N TYR A 168 7.78 5.46 17.38
CA TYR A 168 9.14 5.17 16.99
C TYR A 168 9.74 6.48 16.47
N MET A 169 10.77 6.99 17.14
CA MET A 169 11.38 8.28 16.79
C MET A 169 11.71 8.24 15.31
N ASP A 170 11.12 9.15 14.54
CA ASP A 170 11.50 9.34 13.15
C ASP A 170 13.02 9.56 13.17
N ARG A 171 13.77 8.69 12.48
CA ARG A 171 15.25 8.70 12.45
C ARG A 171 15.80 9.93 11.70
N ASN A 172 15.06 11.02 11.67
CA ASN A 172 15.51 12.36 11.31
C ASN A 172 16.32 12.96 12.48
N LEU A 173 17.12 12.14 13.16
CA LEU A 173 18.12 12.63 14.10
C LEU A 173 19.15 13.42 13.28
N THR A 174 19.24 14.71 13.57
CA THR A 174 20.37 15.56 13.17
C THR A 174 21.50 15.35 14.18
N GLY A 175 22.75 15.21 13.71
CA GLY A 175 23.92 14.91 14.55
C GLY A 175 24.48 13.49 14.39
N GLU A 176 25.54 13.17 15.14
CA GLU A 176 26.38 11.98 14.96
C GLU A 176 25.61 10.66 14.99
N LYS A 177 24.69 10.48 15.95
CA LYS A 177 23.86 9.26 16.04
C LYS A 177 22.97 9.05 14.81
N GLY A 178 22.46 10.13 14.23
CA GLY A 178 21.68 10.09 13.00
C GLY A 178 22.55 9.79 11.78
N GLN A 179 23.77 10.34 11.73
CA GLN A 179 24.75 10.06 10.69
C GLN A 179 25.15 8.58 10.69
N ALA A 180 25.56 8.04 11.84
CA ALA A 180 25.94 6.62 11.96
C ALA A 180 24.82 5.67 11.52
N LEU A 181 23.55 6.01 11.82
CA LEU A 181 22.39 5.23 11.37
C LEU A 181 22.14 5.33 9.86
N ARG A 182 22.44 6.47 9.23
CA ARG A 182 22.36 6.63 7.77
C ARG A 182 23.49 5.88 7.07
N GLU A 183 24.71 6.00 7.57
CA GLU A 183 25.89 5.28 7.07
C GLU A 183 25.65 3.77 7.11
N LYS A 184 25.06 3.23 8.19
CA LYS A 184 24.70 1.81 8.28
C LYS A 184 23.70 1.34 7.21
N LYS A 185 22.92 2.25 6.62
CA LYS A 185 21.94 1.93 5.55
C LYS A 185 22.50 2.09 4.15
N LEU A 186 23.62 2.80 3.99
CA LEU A 186 24.23 2.99 2.68
C LEU A 186 24.92 1.68 2.24
N PRO A 187 24.87 1.35 0.94
CA PRO A 187 25.74 0.33 0.39
C PRO A 187 27.21 0.67 0.67
N LYS A 188 28.05 -0.36 0.76
CA LYS A 188 29.50 -0.18 0.83
C LYS A 188 30.01 0.30 -0.54
N ASP A 189 31.10 1.06 -0.57
CA ASP A 189 31.64 1.67 -1.79
C ASP A 189 31.85 0.65 -2.93
N HIS A 190 32.48 -0.49 -2.65
CA HIS A 190 32.69 -1.53 -3.66
C HIS A 190 31.39 -2.08 -4.27
N GLN A 191 30.26 -2.01 -3.56
CA GLN A 191 28.96 -2.42 -4.12
C GLN A 191 28.46 -1.40 -5.13
N LEU A 192 28.76 -0.10 -4.94
CA LEU A 192 28.47 0.95 -5.92
C LEU A 192 29.39 0.80 -7.13
N ASP A 193 30.67 0.47 -6.92
CA ASP A 193 31.63 0.21 -8.00
C ASP A 193 31.19 -0.96 -8.88
N TYR A 194 30.74 -2.06 -8.27
CA TYR A 194 30.19 -3.19 -9.03
C TYR A 194 28.98 -2.79 -9.86
N MET A 195 28.07 -1.96 -9.34
CA MET A 195 26.92 -1.48 -10.10
C MET A 195 27.35 -0.58 -11.27
N ALA A 196 28.37 0.26 -11.08
CA ALA A 196 28.93 1.09 -12.14
C ALA A 196 29.58 0.24 -13.24
N GLU A 197 30.38 -0.77 -12.86
CA GLU A 197 31.00 -1.72 -13.80
C GLU A 197 29.94 -2.52 -14.57
N MET A 198 28.91 -3.02 -13.88
CA MET A 198 27.77 -3.72 -14.48
C MET A 198 27.03 -2.84 -15.49
N PHE A 199 26.82 -1.56 -15.19
CA PHE A 199 26.25 -0.62 -16.15
C PHE A 199 27.19 -0.38 -17.35
N ALA A 200 28.49 -0.23 -17.12
CA ALA A 200 29.48 -0.01 -18.18
C ALA A 200 29.58 -1.20 -19.16
N ASN A 201 29.43 -2.43 -18.68
CA ASN A 201 29.51 -3.65 -19.48
C ASN A 201 28.31 -3.90 -20.42
N ASP A 202 27.22 -3.12 -20.30
CA ASP A 202 26.00 -3.21 -21.13
C ASP A 202 25.46 -4.63 -21.31
N PHE A 203 24.92 -5.22 -20.24
CA PHE A 203 24.29 -6.54 -20.32
C PHE A 203 23.18 -6.61 -21.38
N LEU A 204 23.16 -7.69 -22.15
CA LEU A 204 22.16 -7.91 -23.20
C LEU A 204 20.83 -8.46 -22.67
N ASP A 205 20.80 -9.02 -21.46
CA ASP A 205 19.54 -9.46 -20.85
C ASP A 205 18.66 -8.25 -20.49
N PRO A 206 17.39 -8.19 -20.94
CA PRO A 206 16.51 -7.06 -20.68
C PRO A 206 16.34 -6.71 -19.19
N ARG A 207 16.29 -7.71 -18.31
CA ARG A 207 16.13 -7.49 -16.86
C ARG A 207 17.35 -6.80 -16.28
N ASP A 208 18.54 -7.27 -16.64
CA ASP A 208 19.80 -6.74 -16.12
C ASP A 208 20.08 -5.35 -16.70
N ARG A 209 19.81 -5.16 -18.00
CA ARG A 209 19.93 -3.86 -18.67
C ARG A 209 18.98 -2.82 -18.09
N PHE A 210 17.73 -3.21 -17.82
CA PHE A 210 16.77 -2.35 -17.12
C PHE A 210 17.26 -1.97 -15.72
N THR A 211 17.67 -2.96 -14.93
CA THR A 211 18.08 -2.76 -13.53
C THR A 211 19.31 -1.85 -13.41
N THR A 212 20.33 -2.10 -14.23
CA THR A 212 21.55 -1.28 -14.24
C THR A 212 21.30 0.14 -14.77
N SER A 213 20.43 0.31 -15.77
CA SER A 213 20.06 1.64 -16.29
C SER A 213 19.26 2.45 -15.27
N MET A 214 18.30 1.83 -14.58
CA MET A 214 17.54 2.47 -13.49
C MET A 214 18.44 2.89 -12.33
N PHE A 215 19.41 2.05 -11.99
CA PHE A 215 20.41 2.39 -10.97
C PHE A 215 21.26 3.60 -11.42
N ALA A 216 21.82 3.56 -12.63
CA ALA A 216 22.63 4.65 -13.16
C ALA A 216 21.84 5.98 -13.18
N LEU A 217 20.58 5.95 -13.62
CA LEU A 217 19.72 7.13 -13.64
C LEU A 217 19.45 7.67 -12.22
N SER A 218 19.27 6.78 -11.25
CA SER A 218 19.10 7.14 -9.83
C SER A 218 20.34 7.82 -9.24
N MET A 219 21.53 7.45 -9.71
CA MET A 219 22.79 8.12 -9.33
C MET A 219 22.94 9.50 -10.01
N CYS A 220 22.41 9.65 -11.23
CA CYS A 220 22.45 10.91 -11.98
C CYS A 220 21.48 11.96 -11.44
N ALA A 221 20.28 11.54 -11.06
CA ALA A 221 19.19 12.43 -10.62
C ALA A 221 18.35 11.75 -9.53
N PRO A 222 18.80 11.74 -8.26
CA PRO A 222 18.16 10.98 -7.17
C PRO A 222 16.63 11.18 -7.07
N GLY A 223 15.91 10.08 -6.87
CA GLY A 223 14.46 10.07 -6.92
C GLY A 223 13.83 8.80 -6.38
N ARG A 224 12.51 8.79 -6.31
CA ARG A 224 11.78 7.54 -6.03
C ARG A 224 11.77 6.67 -7.27
N VAL A 225 11.81 5.35 -7.08
CA VAL A 225 11.73 4.38 -8.18
C VAL A 225 10.53 4.64 -9.10
N SER A 226 9.37 4.98 -8.53
CA SER A 226 8.15 5.26 -9.30
C SER A 226 8.31 6.49 -10.20
N GLU A 227 9.03 7.52 -9.77
CA GLU A 227 9.25 8.74 -10.57
C GLU A 227 10.09 8.43 -11.83
N PHE A 228 10.95 7.42 -11.79
CA PHE A 228 11.72 6.97 -12.94
C PHE A 228 10.93 6.02 -13.85
N GLN A 229 10.09 5.16 -13.26
CA GLN A 229 9.21 4.25 -14.00
C GLN A 229 8.14 5.01 -14.81
N ASP A 230 7.76 6.20 -14.34
CA ASP A 230 6.78 7.07 -14.99
C ASP A 230 7.42 8.10 -15.95
N LEU A 231 8.72 7.99 -16.26
CA LEU A 231 9.38 8.92 -17.19
C LEU A 231 8.83 8.78 -18.61
N SER A 232 8.53 9.92 -19.23
CA SER A 232 8.10 9.96 -20.63
C SER A 232 9.26 9.64 -21.59
N ILE A 233 8.92 9.28 -22.83
CA ILE A 233 9.91 9.05 -23.88
C ILE A 233 10.67 10.33 -24.24
N ASP A 234 10.09 11.50 -24.02
CA ASP A 234 10.68 12.82 -24.26
C ASP A 234 11.18 13.46 -22.95
N CYS A 235 11.57 12.65 -21.96
CA CYS A 235 11.97 13.13 -20.64
C CYS A 235 13.23 14.01 -20.61
N ILE A 236 14.07 14.01 -21.64
CA ILE A 236 15.29 14.82 -21.67
C ILE A 236 14.92 16.29 -21.92
N HIS A 237 15.33 17.15 -21.00
CA HIS A 237 15.27 18.61 -21.09
C HIS A 237 16.68 19.17 -21.19
N GLU A 238 16.92 20.09 -22.13
CA GLU A 238 18.21 20.78 -22.26
C GLU A 238 17.98 22.28 -22.28
N GLU A 239 18.77 23.01 -21.48
CA GLU A 239 18.68 24.46 -21.35
C GLU A 239 20.04 25.06 -21.03
N ASN A 240 20.33 26.27 -21.52
CA ASN A 240 21.54 26.98 -21.13
C ASN A 240 21.35 27.68 -19.79
N ASP A 241 22.30 27.52 -18.87
CA ASP A 241 22.30 28.31 -17.64
C ASP A 241 22.61 29.80 -17.90
N ARG A 242 22.59 30.62 -16.84
CA ARG A 242 22.87 32.06 -16.93
C ARG A 242 24.24 32.43 -17.52
N LYS A 243 25.18 31.47 -17.60
CA LYS A 243 26.51 31.63 -18.18
C LYS A 243 26.62 31.07 -19.60
N GLY A 244 25.50 30.61 -20.19
CA GLY A 244 25.46 30.01 -21.51
C GLY A 244 25.94 28.55 -21.55
N VAL A 245 26.08 27.89 -20.40
CA VAL A 245 26.53 26.48 -20.36
C VAL A 245 25.32 25.56 -20.50
N PRO A 246 25.32 24.60 -21.43
CA PRO A 246 24.21 23.66 -21.59
C PRO A 246 24.10 22.75 -20.36
N ARG A 247 22.89 22.67 -19.81
CA ARG A 247 22.50 21.81 -18.69
C ARG A 247 21.45 20.82 -19.16
N LEU A 248 21.61 19.58 -18.73
CA LEU A 248 20.63 18.52 -18.95
C LEU A 248 19.80 18.33 -17.68
N GLY A 249 18.49 18.25 -17.85
CA GLY A 249 17.55 17.86 -16.82
C GLY A 249 16.60 16.77 -17.32
N LEU A 250 15.89 16.15 -16.38
CA LEU A 250 14.86 15.15 -16.64
C LEU A 250 13.51 15.72 -16.26
N ARG A 251 12.58 15.76 -17.21
CA ARG A 251 11.16 16.05 -16.97
C ARG A 251 10.58 14.88 -16.19
N PHE A 252 10.06 15.16 -15.00
CA PHE A 252 9.41 14.14 -14.18
C PHE A 252 8.11 14.68 -13.59
N TYR A 253 7.22 13.76 -13.21
CA TYR A 253 6.00 14.08 -12.50
C TYR A 253 6.10 13.58 -11.06
N ALA A 254 5.95 14.48 -10.10
CA ALA A 254 6.12 14.14 -8.69
C ALA A 254 4.92 13.35 -8.15
N GLY A 255 5.16 12.14 -7.64
CA GLY A 255 4.10 11.22 -7.19
C GLY A 255 3.27 11.69 -5.98
N LYS A 256 3.65 12.77 -5.29
CA LYS A 256 2.91 13.35 -4.14
C LYS A 256 2.12 14.63 -4.51
N GLY A 257 1.71 14.78 -5.77
CA GLY A 257 0.85 15.88 -6.19
C GLY A 257 1.57 17.23 -6.31
N TYR A 258 2.91 17.22 -6.38
CA TYR A 258 3.71 18.43 -6.61
C TYR A 258 3.81 18.82 -8.10
N GLY A 259 3.14 18.08 -8.99
CA GLY A 259 3.08 18.39 -10.42
C GLY A 259 4.33 18.00 -11.19
N ALA A 260 4.48 18.61 -12.37
CA ALA A 260 5.62 18.44 -13.25
C ALA A 260 6.79 19.35 -12.83
N ASP A 261 8.02 18.83 -12.89
CA ASP A 261 9.24 19.55 -12.53
C ASP A 261 10.46 18.99 -13.30
N ILE A 262 11.60 19.68 -13.22
CA ILE A 262 12.87 19.30 -13.87
C ILE A 262 13.91 18.89 -12.82
N LYS A 263 14.38 17.64 -12.91
CA LYS A 263 15.55 17.17 -12.15
C LYS A 263 16.82 17.39 -12.95
N TRP A 264 17.62 18.37 -12.55
CA TRP A 264 18.91 18.64 -13.17
C TRP A 264 19.93 17.55 -12.90
N VAL A 265 20.66 17.15 -13.93
CA VAL A 265 21.75 16.17 -13.88
C VAL A 265 23.08 16.92 -13.79
N SER A 266 23.92 16.49 -12.84
CA SER A 266 25.29 17.01 -12.71
C SER A 266 26.09 16.77 -13.98
N THR A 267 26.87 17.76 -14.44
CA THR A 267 27.62 17.71 -15.71
C THR A 267 28.44 16.43 -15.93
N PRO A 268 29.18 15.88 -14.93
CA PRO A 268 29.93 14.64 -15.11
C PRO A 268 29.07 13.41 -15.46
N PHE A 269 27.78 13.44 -15.12
CA PHE A 269 26.84 12.34 -15.29
C PHE A 269 25.96 12.47 -16.55
N VAL A 270 26.13 13.52 -17.35
CA VAL A 270 25.28 13.77 -18.53
C VAL A 270 25.33 12.62 -19.54
N SER A 271 26.53 12.11 -19.84
CA SER A 271 26.68 10.97 -20.77
C SER A 271 26.03 9.70 -20.21
N ILE A 272 26.21 9.45 -18.91
CA ILE A 272 25.63 8.29 -18.20
C ILE A 272 24.10 8.37 -18.23
N ALA A 273 23.52 9.53 -17.94
CA ALA A 273 22.07 9.73 -17.98
C ALA A 273 21.50 9.52 -19.39
N LYS A 274 22.14 10.09 -20.42
CA LYS A 274 21.73 9.90 -21.82
C LYS A 274 21.77 8.43 -22.22
N GLU A 275 22.82 7.70 -21.85
CA GLU A 275 22.98 6.29 -22.17
C GLU A 275 21.96 5.41 -21.42
N ALA A 276 21.74 5.66 -20.12
CA ALA A 276 20.72 4.96 -19.36
C ALA A 276 19.32 5.16 -19.95
N ILE A 277 18.98 6.41 -20.33
CA ILE A 277 17.71 6.71 -20.99
C ILE A 277 17.63 6.01 -22.34
N ARG A 278 18.67 6.06 -23.18
CA ARG A 278 18.71 5.36 -24.47
C ARG A 278 18.40 3.88 -24.31
N ARG A 279 19.04 3.19 -23.36
CA ARG A 279 18.79 1.77 -23.07
C ARG A 279 17.35 1.51 -22.63
N LEU A 280 16.79 2.34 -21.76
CA LEU A 280 15.39 2.21 -21.32
C LEU A 280 14.39 2.46 -22.47
N LYS A 281 14.71 3.40 -23.36
CA LYS A 281 13.93 3.65 -24.59
C LYS A 281 13.95 2.43 -25.50
N ASP A 282 15.13 1.84 -25.75
CA ASP A 282 15.27 0.64 -26.57
C ASP A 282 14.41 -0.51 -26.03
N LEU A 283 14.42 -0.72 -24.71
CA LEU A 283 13.61 -1.75 -24.06
C LEU A 283 12.10 -1.49 -24.15
N SER A 284 11.70 -0.24 -24.37
CA SER A 284 10.30 0.17 -24.42
C SER A 284 9.73 0.19 -25.85
N ILE A 285 10.54 -0.04 -26.89
CA ILE A 285 10.11 0.07 -28.30
C ILE A 285 8.89 -0.82 -28.60
N GLU A 286 8.93 -2.09 -28.22
CA GLU A 286 7.82 -3.02 -28.51
C GLU A 286 6.54 -2.63 -27.73
N GLY A 287 6.69 -2.23 -26.46
CA GLY A 287 5.58 -1.74 -25.66
C GLY A 287 4.92 -0.50 -26.26
N LEU A 288 5.72 0.44 -26.80
CA LEU A 288 5.22 1.65 -27.46
C LEU A 288 4.51 1.36 -28.78
N LYS A 289 4.97 0.35 -29.55
CA LYS A 289 4.26 -0.10 -30.76
C LYS A 289 2.89 -0.65 -30.42
N ILE A 290 2.80 -1.49 -29.39
CA ILE A 290 1.53 -2.06 -28.93
C ILE A 290 0.60 -0.95 -28.43
N ALA A 291 1.11 -0.04 -27.58
CA ALA A 291 0.33 1.09 -27.08
C ALA A 291 -0.24 1.93 -28.23
N LYS A 292 0.60 2.29 -29.22
CA LYS A 292 0.17 3.04 -30.40
C LYS A 292 -0.89 2.29 -31.21
N TRP A 293 -0.74 0.96 -31.35
CA TRP A 293 -1.72 0.15 -32.08
C TRP A 293 -3.07 0.10 -31.34
N LEU A 294 -3.06 -0.03 -30.01
CA LEU A 294 -4.28 -0.03 -29.19
C LEU A 294 -4.98 1.33 -29.21
N GLU A 295 -4.23 2.44 -29.27
CA GLU A 295 -4.80 3.78 -29.45
C GLU A 295 -5.50 3.93 -30.82
N THR A 296 -5.02 3.25 -31.86
CA THR A 296 -5.62 3.31 -33.20
C THR A 296 -6.72 2.27 -33.43
N ASN A 297 -6.74 1.17 -32.65
CA ASN A 297 -7.68 0.06 -32.79
C ASN A 297 -8.26 -0.30 -31.41
N PRO A 298 -9.10 0.57 -30.81
CA PRO A 298 -9.54 0.42 -29.42
C PRO A 298 -10.46 -0.79 -29.19
N ASP A 299 -11.14 -1.26 -30.23
CA ASP A 299 -12.10 -2.37 -30.18
C ASP A 299 -11.53 -3.68 -30.76
N GLU A 300 -10.21 -3.72 -31.02
CA GLU A 300 -9.53 -4.92 -31.54
C GLU A 300 -8.45 -5.39 -30.56
N PHE A 301 -8.31 -6.70 -30.44
CA PHE A 301 -7.27 -7.34 -29.65
C PHE A 301 -5.98 -7.49 -30.48
N TYR A 302 -4.87 -6.97 -29.95
CA TYR A 302 -3.57 -7.08 -30.61
C TYR A 302 -3.14 -8.55 -30.73
N ARG A 303 -3.05 -9.06 -31.96
CA ARG A 303 -2.63 -10.45 -32.21
C ARG A 303 -1.13 -10.60 -31.98
N HIS A 304 -0.77 -11.03 -30.77
CA HIS A 304 0.61 -11.28 -30.39
C HIS A 304 1.21 -12.44 -31.21
N PRO A 305 2.48 -12.37 -31.63
CA PRO A 305 3.12 -13.45 -32.40
C PRO A 305 3.06 -14.82 -31.73
N GLN A 306 3.13 -14.86 -30.40
CA GLN A 306 3.03 -16.10 -29.60
C GLN A 306 1.59 -16.44 -29.19
N CYS A 307 0.63 -15.55 -29.41
CA CYS A 307 -0.79 -15.75 -29.14
C CYS A 307 -1.67 -15.20 -30.29
N PRO A 308 -1.56 -15.75 -31.52
CA PRO A 308 -2.24 -15.17 -32.69
C PRO A 308 -3.70 -15.62 -32.84
N ASN A 309 -4.07 -16.77 -32.27
CA ASN A 309 -5.34 -17.46 -32.53
C ASN A 309 -6.32 -17.31 -31.36
N VAL A 310 -6.78 -16.09 -31.11
CA VAL A 310 -7.82 -15.77 -30.13
C VAL A 310 -8.88 -14.89 -30.78
N GLY A 311 -10.16 -15.08 -30.45
CA GLY A 311 -11.22 -14.15 -30.84
C GLY A 311 -11.11 -12.82 -30.10
N GLU A 312 -11.80 -11.79 -30.59
CA GLU A 312 -11.79 -10.45 -29.95
C GLU A 312 -12.32 -10.49 -28.51
N ASP A 313 -13.37 -11.28 -28.29
CA ASP A 313 -14.08 -11.37 -27.01
C ASP A 313 -13.81 -12.69 -26.26
N ASP A 314 -12.89 -13.51 -26.76
CA ASP A 314 -12.59 -14.80 -26.14
C ASP A 314 -11.80 -14.61 -24.85
N PRO A 315 -12.19 -15.24 -23.72
CA PRO A 315 -11.41 -15.18 -22.51
C PRO A 315 -10.06 -15.88 -22.70
N LEU A 316 -8.97 -15.17 -22.41
CA LEU A 316 -7.63 -15.75 -22.48
C LEU A 316 -7.40 -16.75 -21.33
N THR A 317 -6.85 -17.91 -21.67
CA THR A 317 -6.30 -18.83 -20.68
C THR A 317 -5.02 -18.27 -20.06
N ALA A 318 -4.62 -18.77 -18.89
CA ALA A 318 -3.36 -18.37 -18.24
C ALA A 318 -2.13 -18.57 -19.16
N VAL A 319 -2.14 -19.62 -20.00
CA VAL A 319 -1.07 -19.89 -20.97
C VAL A 319 -1.04 -18.84 -22.07
N GLN A 320 -2.20 -18.48 -22.62
CA GLN A 320 -2.32 -17.44 -23.65
C GLN A 320 -1.91 -16.06 -23.13
N ILE A 321 -2.24 -15.73 -21.88
CA ILE A 321 -1.76 -14.50 -21.21
C ILE A 321 -0.23 -14.49 -21.16
N CYS A 322 0.39 -15.59 -20.71
CA CYS A 322 1.85 -15.70 -20.65
C CYS A 322 2.51 -15.57 -22.04
N GLN A 323 1.88 -16.13 -23.08
CA GLN A 323 2.34 -16.02 -24.47
C GLN A 323 2.20 -14.58 -25.00
N ALA A 324 1.08 -13.91 -24.73
CA ALA A 324 0.85 -12.54 -25.15
C ALA A 324 1.85 -11.56 -24.51
N MET A 325 2.23 -11.78 -23.25
CA MET A 325 3.16 -10.92 -22.51
C MET A 325 4.65 -11.27 -22.73
N ASP A 326 5.01 -11.78 -23.92
CA ASP A 326 6.38 -12.13 -24.31
C ASP A 326 7.09 -13.14 -23.37
N GLY A 327 6.32 -14.05 -22.77
CA GLY A 327 6.87 -15.18 -22.03
C GLY A 327 7.58 -14.76 -20.74
N TRP A 328 6.78 -14.45 -19.71
CA TRP A 328 7.19 -14.39 -18.29
C TRP A 328 7.87 -15.68 -17.76
N SER A 329 8.21 -16.62 -18.64
CA SER A 329 8.85 -17.91 -18.41
C SER A 329 10.29 -18.03 -18.94
N ARG A 330 10.97 -16.94 -19.32
CA ARG A 330 12.43 -17.02 -19.51
C ARG A 330 13.12 -17.20 -18.14
N LYS A 331 13.31 -18.47 -17.79
CA LYS A 331 14.00 -19.06 -16.63
C LYS A 331 13.26 -19.01 -15.29
N VAL A 332 12.14 -19.71 -15.19
CA VAL A 332 11.83 -20.43 -13.94
C VAL A 332 11.87 -21.90 -14.32
N GLY A 333 12.80 -22.66 -13.73
CA GLY A 333 12.86 -24.12 -13.87
C GLY A 333 11.52 -24.76 -13.46
N PRO A 334 11.32 -26.06 -13.74
CA PRO A 334 10.04 -26.72 -13.53
C PRO A 334 9.66 -26.62 -12.05
N LEU A 335 8.70 -25.77 -11.72
CA LEU A 335 7.97 -25.84 -10.47
C LEU A 335 6.99 -26.99 -10.64
N CYS A 336 7.27 -28.07 -9.91
CA CYS A 336 6.38 -29.21 -9.74
C CYS A 336 4.96 -28.75 -9.42
N LEU A 337 4.03 -29.52 -10.00
CA LEU A 337 2.59 -29.60 -9.75
C LEU A 337 2.17 -29.31 -8.30
#